data_AF-A0A7S4K5H7-F1
#
_entry.id   AF-A0A7S4K5H7-F1
#
_cell.length_a   1.000
_cell.length_b   1.000
_cell.length_c   1.000
_cell.angle_alpha   90.00
_cell.angle_beta   90.00
_cell.angle_gamma   90.00
#
_symmetry.space_group_name_H-M   'P 1'
#
loop_
_entity.id
_entity.type
_entity.pdbx_description
1 polymer ?
#
loop_
_entity_poly.entity_id
_entity_poly.type
_entity_poly.pdbx_seq_one_letter_code
_entity_poly.pdbx_strand_id
1 'polypeptide(L)'
;FVACSYRENRPHEGYHIIARWRDGKNRNDVAGDMRSLVEAEREGSAVRMYECEQSEPYSCEGIAGAFFCFTSNIDAHSFDVFQACEIRECHGNVEIWQCSDWDCGGRHRLWRAPLDCRFHVNSENMLAPPDVDSDDSDSLKATSKTKI
;
A
#
# COMPACT_ATOMS: atom_id res chain seq x y z
N PHE A 1 -5.83 -3.35 23.90
CA PHE A 1 -5.12 -4.19 22.90
C PHE A 1 -4.69 -3.26 21.78
N VAL A 2 -3.43 -3.32 21.37
CA VAL A 2 -2.90 -2.51 20.26
C VAL A 2 -3.17 -3.29 18.98
N ALA A 3 -3.90 -2.72 18.01
CA ALA A 3 -4.33 -3.45 16.82
C ALA A 3 -3.72 -2.86 15.53
N CYS A 4 -2.89 -3.64 14.83
CA CYS A 4 -2.85 -3.57 13.36
C CYS A 4 -3.69 -4.73 12.87
N SER A 5 -5.01 -4.55 12.84
CA SER A 5 -5.89 -5.64 12.41
C SER A 5 -5.44 -6.17 11.04
N TYR A 6 -5.10 -5.31 10.09
CA TYR A 6 -4.80 -5.74 8.72
C TYR A 6 -3.46 -6.45 8.54
N ARG A 7 -2.33 -5.89 9.00
CA ARG A 7 -0.99 -6.51 8.81
C ARG A 7 -0.83 -7.89 9.46
N GLU A 8 -1.55 -8.13 10.56
CA GLU A 8 -1.46 -9.37 11.35
C GLU A 8 -2.54 -10.38 10.95
N ASN A 9 -3.56 -9.94 10.21
CA ASN A 9 -4.58 -10.83 9.67
C ASN A 9 -4.07 -11.53 8.42
N ARG A 10 -4.49 -12.78 8.28
CA ARG A 10 -4.21 -13.54 7.06
C ARG A 10 -5.11 -13.01 5.93
N PRO A 11 -4.57 -12.75 4.73
CA PRO A 11 -5.40 -12.46 3.57
C PRO A 11 -6.39 -13.60 3.32
N HIS A 12 -7.58 -13.25 2.83
CA HIS A 12 -8.60 -14.23 2.47
C HIS A 12 -8.17 -15.08 1.26
N GLU A 13 -8.52 -16.37 1.23
CA GLU A 13 -8.15 -17.31 0.16
C GLU A 13 -8.58 -16.83 -1.25
N GLY A 14 -9.61 -15.99 -1.32
CA GLY A 14 -10.08 -15.36 -2.55
C GLY A 14 -8.97 -14.64 -3.33
N TYR A 15 -8.00 -14.02 -2.64
CA TYR A 15 -6.86 -13.37 -3.28
C TYR A 15 -6.03 -14.38 -4.09
N HIS A 16 -5.75 -15.58 -3.55
CA HIS A 16 -5.02 -16.63 -4.26
C HIS A 16 -5.82 -17.25 -5.41
N ILE A 17 -7.14 -17.36 -5.26
CA ILE A 17 -8.02 -17.81 -6.36
C ILE A 17 -7.93 -16.83 -7.53
N ILE A 18 -8.04 -15.52 -7.27
CA ILE A 18 -7.94 -14.49 -8.30
C ILE A 18 -6.54 -14.46 -8.92
N ALA A 19 -5.48 -14.63 -8.13
CA ALA A 19 -4.11 -14.72 -8.64
C ALA A 19 -3.93 -15.87 -9.63
N ARG A 20 -4.49 -17.06 -9.33
CA ARG A 20 -4.46 -18.18 -10.28
C ARG A 20 -5.20 -17.86 -11.59
N TRP A 21 -6.32 -17.15 -11.52
CA TRP A 21 -7.05 -16.72 -12.72
C TRP A 21 -6.28 -15.69 -13.54
N ARG A 22 -5.69 -14.69 -12.89
CA ARG A 22 -4.75 -13.74 -13.51
C ARG A 22 -3.65 -14.50 -14.25
N ASP A 23 -2.98 -15.44 -13.59
CA ASP A 23 -1.88 -16.20 -14.19
C ASP A 23 -2.34 -17.02 -15.40
N GLY A 24 -3.55 -17.55 -15.36
CA GLY A 24 -4.17 -18.20 -16.51
C GLY A 24 -4.38 -17.24 -17.69
N LYS A 25 -4.86 -16.01 -17.42
CA LYS A 25 -5.09 -14.99 -18.45
C LYS A 25 -3.81 -14.40 -19.02
N ASN A 26 -2.76 -14.28 -18.20
CA ASN A 26 -1.47 -13.72 -18.60
C ASN A 26 -0.54 -14.73 -19.31
N ARG A 27 -0.93 -16.01 -19.37
CA ARG A 27 -0.14 -17.11 -19.99
C ARG A 27 -0.36 -17.29 -21.50
N ASN A 28 -1.08 -16.39 -22.16
CA ASN A 28 -1.23 -16.43 -23.62
C ASN A 28 -0.26 -15.46 -24.30
N ASP A 29 0.05 -15.76 -25.56
CA ASP A 29 0.97 -14.97 -26.39
C ASP A 29 0.52 -13.50 -26.51
N VAL A 30 -0.80 -13.27 -26.59
CA VAL A 30 -1.39 -11.93 -26.67
C VAL A 30 -1.01 -11.04 -25.48
N ALA A 31 -0.98 -11.58 -24.26
CA ALA A 31 -0.57 -10.83 -23.07
C ALA A 31 0.93 -10.50 -23.08
N GLY A 32 1.76 -11.36 -23.68
CA GLY A 32 3.18 -11.09 -23.92
C GLY A 32 3.39 -9.99 -24.97
N ASP A 33 2.67 -10.07 -26.08
CA ASP A 33 2.72 -9.08 -27.17
C ASP A 33 2.26 -7.71 -26.69
N MET A 34 1.16 -7.64 -25.94
CA MET A 34 0.65 -6.39 -25.35
C MET A 34 1.67 -5.75 -24.41
N ARG A 35 2.34 -6.52 -23.54
CA ARG A 35 3.39 -5.98 -22.66
C ARG A 35 4.56 -5.42 -23.46
N SER A 36 5.01 -6.15 -24.47
CA SER A 36 6.12 -5.73 -25.34
C SER A 36 5.80 -4.43 -26.10
N LEU A 37 4.56 -4.28 -26.58
CA LEU A 37 4.12 -3.06 -27.25
C LEU A 37 4.13 -1.85 -26.32
N VAL A 38 3.60 -1.98 -25.10
CA VAL A 38 3.56 -0.87 -24.14
C VAL A 38 4.96 -0.55 -23.60
N GLU A 39 5.85 -1.53 -23.45
CA GLU A 39 7.25 -1.31 -23.09
C GLU A 39 7.97 -0.48 -24.16
N ALA A 40 7.80 -0.82 -25.44
CA ALA A 40 8.35 -0.05 -26.55
C ALA A 40 7.82 1.40 -26.60
N GLU A 41 6.55 1.63 -26.25
CA GLU A 41 6.00 2.99 -26.14
C GLU A 41 6.56 3.77 -24.93
N ARG A 42 6.81 3.10 -23.80
CA ARG A 42 7.41 3.73 -22.61
C ARG A 42 8.85 4.18 -22.87
N GLU A 43 9.65 3.40 -23.60
CA GLU A 43 11.02 3.79 -23.98
C GLU A 43 11.06 5.04 -24.86
N GLY A 44 10.02 5.28 -25.68
CA GLY A 44 9.87 6.48 -26.51
C GLY A 44 9.32 7.70 -25.76
N SER A 45 8.65 7.51 -24.63
CA SER A 45 8.14 8.60 -23.80
C SER A 45 9.15 8.96 -22.71
N ALA A 46 9.72 10.16 -22.79
CA ALA A 46 10.53 10.76 -21.72
C ALA A 46 9.64 11.08 -20.50
N VAL A 47 9.21 10.04 -19.78
CA VAL A 47 8.54 10.18 -18.49
C VAL A 47 9.60 10.71 -17.54
N ARG A 48 9.36 11.92 -17.02
CA ARG A 48 10.13 12.51 -15.92
C ARG A 48 10.01 11.56 -14.72
N MET A 49 10.94 10.63 -14.58
CA MET A 49 11.13 9.85 -13.37
C MET A 49 11.56 10.85 -12.29
N TYR A 50 10.69 11.11 -11.33
CA TYR A 50 11.09 11.77 -10.11
C TYR A 50 11.81 10.71 -9.28
N GLU A 51 13.11 10.90 -9.01
CA GLU A 51 13.84 10.07 -8.05
C GLU A 51 13.16 10.24 -6.68
N CYS A 52 12.40 9.22 -6.28
CA CYS A 52 11.91 9.12 -4.92
C CYS A 52 13.02 8.49 -4.08
N GLU A 53 13.75 9.30 -3.31
CA GLU A 53 14.86 8.85 -2.46
C GLU A 53 14.42 7.91 -1.32
N GLN A 54 13.11 7.77 -1.09
CA GLN A 54 12.52 6.77 -0.21
C GLN A 54 11.91 5.68 -1.08
N SER A 55 12.31 4.42 -0.89
CA SER A 55 11.74 3.28 -1.61
C SER A 55 10.21 3.37 -1.51
N GLU A 56 9.54 3.65 -2.64
CA GLU A 56 8.09 3.61 -2.66
C GLU A 56 7.66 2.26 -2.07
N PRO A 57 6.69 2.25 -1.13
CA PRO A 57 6.36 1.03 -0.39
C PRO A 57 6.01 -0.14 -1.31
N TYR A 58 5.50 0.16 -2.50
CA TYR A 58 5.18 -0.78 -3.56
C TYR A 58 5.76 -0.27 -4.89
N SER A 59 6.90 -0.83 -5.31
CA SER A 59 7.48 -0.48 -6.61
C SER A 59 6.57 -0.96 -7.74
N CYS A 60 6.27 -0.05 -8.66
CA CYS A 60 5.54 -0.37 -9.88
C CYS A 60 6.55 -0.87 -10.94
N GLU A 61 7.03 -2.09 -10.76
CA GLU A 61 7.89 -2.76 -11.73
C GLU A 61 7.05 -3.33 -12.89
N GLY A 62 7.50 -3.10 -14.12
CA GLY A 62 6.85 -3.63 -15.32
C GLY A 62 5.56 -2.93 -15.73
N ILE A 63 4.72 -3.68 -16.45
CA ILE A 63 3.46 -3.23 -17.04
C ILE A 63 2.38 -4.28 -16.74
N ALA A 64 1.18 -3.81 -16.39
CA ALA A 64 0.04 -4.68 -16.19
C ALA A 64 -0.19 -5.56 -17.42
N GLY A 65 -0.45 -6.85 -17.19
CA GLY A 65 -0.82 -7.79 -18.26
C GLY A 65 -2.28 -7.61 -18.71
N ALA A 66 -2.90 -8.71 -19.12
CA ALA A 66 -4.33 -8.75 -19.47
C ALA A 66 -5.25 -8.77 -18.23
N PHE A 67 -4.77 -8.29 -17.09
CA PHE A 67 -5.46 -8.31 -15.80
C PHE A 67 -5.23 -7.00 -15.05
N PHE A 68 -6.25 -6.55 -14.34
CA PHE A 68 -6.13 -5.52 -13.31
C PHE A 68 -7.05 -5.84 -12.13
N CYS A 69 -6.63 -5.45 -10.94
CA CYS A 69 -7.41 -5.51 -9.71
C CYS A 69 -7.87 -4.09 -9.36
N PHE A 70 -9.18 -3.84 -9.43
CA PHE A 70 -9.78 -2.61 -8.91
C PHE A 70 -10.48 -2.93 -7.59
N THR A 71 -10.01 -2.33 -6.49
CA THR A 71 -10.42 -2.72 -5.14
C THR A 71 -10.80 -1.53 -4.28
N SER A 72 -11.80 -1.75 -3.43
CA SER A 72 -12.22 -0.84 -2.36
C SER A 72 -11.66 -1.24 -0.99
N ASN A 73 -10.92 -2.35 -0.91
CA ASN A 73 -10.29 -2.80 0.33
C ASN A 73 -9.12 -1.89 0.67
N ILE A 74 -9.03 -1.49 1.94
CA ILE A 74 -7.96 -0.62 2.46
C ILE A 74 -6.84 -1.40 3.17
N ASP A 75 -6.94 -2.74 3.21
CA ASP A 75 -6.08 -3.65 3.96
C ASP A 75 -4.68 -3.86 3.34
N ALA A 76 -4.48 -3.38 2.11
CA ALA A 76 -3.29 -3.55 1.29
C ALA A 76 -2.90 -5.01 0.94
N HIS A 77 -3.74 -6.01 1.25
CA HIS A 77 -3.42 -7.43 0.97
C HIS A 77 -3.33 -7.76 -0.53
N SER A 78 -3.89 -6.89 -1.38
CA SER A 78 -3.75 -7.01 -2.84
C SER A 78 -2.28 -7.00 -3.28
N PHE A 79 -1.42 -6.27 -2.57
CA PHE A 79 0.02 -6.18 -2.86
C PHE A 79 0.81 -7.44 -2.47
N ASP A 80 0.24 -8.32 -1.66
CA ASP A 80 0.89 -9.59 -1.28
C ASP A 80 0.85 -10.63 -2.42
N VAL A 81 -0.03 -10.43 -3.40
CA VAL A 81 -0.33 -11.40 -4.48
C VAL A 81 -0.23 -10.81 -5.88
N PHE A 82 -0.54 -9.52 -6.07
CA PHE A 82 -0.51 -8.86 -7.38
C PHE A 82 0.63 -7.86 -7.46
N GLN A 83 1.11 -7.59 -8.68
CA GLN A 83 2.09 -6.53 -8.88
C GLN A 83 1.42 -5.16 -8.71
N ALA A 84 2.16 -4.18 -8.18
CA ALA A 84 1.63 -2.82 -7.97
C ALA A 84 1.09 -2.19 -9.27
N CYS A 85 1.68 -2.52 -10.42
CA CYS A 85 1.22 -2.04 -11.73
C CYS A 85 -0.19 -2.55 -12.11
N GLU A 86 -0.62 -3.69 -11.55
CA GLU A 86 -1.92 -4.34 -11.78
C GLU A 86 -3.01 -3.84 -10.81
N ILE A 87 -2.65 -3.14 -9.74
CA ILE A 87 -3.59 -2.76 -8.67
C ILE A 87 -4.07 -1.31 -8.85
N ARG A 88 -5.35 -1.08 -8.62
CA ARG A 88 -5.99 0.24 -8.57
C ARG A 88 -6.89 0.30 -7.35
N GLU A 89 -6.59 1.19 -6.41
CA GLU A 89 -7.33 1.35 -5.16
C GLU A 89 -8.22 2.58 -5.25
N CYS A 90 -9.53 2.42 -5.04
CA CYS A 90 -10.45 3.56 -5.09
C CYS A 90 -10.56 4.32 -3.76
N HIS A 91 -10.18 3.70 -2.66
CA HIS A 91 -10.23 4.28 -1.31
C HIS A 91 -8.85 4.54 -0.69
N GLY A 92 -7.77 4.28 -1.43
CA GLY A 92 -6.41 4.19 -0.88
C GLY A 92 -6.25 2.97 0.04
N ASN A 93 -5.22 2.97 0.88
CA ASN A 93 -4.93 1.90 1.83
C ASN A 93 -4.30 2.43 3.13
N VAL A 94 -4.19 1.57 4.14
CA VAL A 94 -3.63 1.93 5.46
C VAL A 94 -2.10 1.99 5.53
N GLU A 95 -1.41 1.52 4.48
CA GLU A 95 0.05 1.38 4.41
C GLU A 95 0.75 2.60 3.79
N ILE A 96 -0.01 3.48 3.12
CA ILE A 96 0.50 4.70 2.49
C ILE A 96 -0.18 5.90 3.13
N TRP A 97 0.63 6.79 3.68
CA TRP A 97 0.18 8.00 4.35
C TRP A 97 0.42 9.23 3.48
N GLN A 98 -0.47 10.21 3.62
CA GLN A 98 -0.35 11.52 3.03
C GLN A 98 -0.60 12.57 4.12
N CYS A 99 0.23 13.61 4.16
CA CYS A 99 -0.02 14.74 5.04
C CYS A 99 -1.23 15.52 4.53
N SER A 100 -2.12 15.90 5.46
CA SER A 100 -3.30 16.71 5.14
C SER A 100 -2.96 18.18 4.84
N ASP A 101 -1.81 18.65 5.33
CA ASP A 101 -1.29 19.97 4.97
C ASP A 101 -0.73 19.94 3.55
N TRP A 102 -1.31 20.77 2.68
CA TRP A 102 -0.97 20.87 1.28
C TRP A 102 0.46 21.34 1.04
N ASP A 103 1.00 22.16 1.95
CA ASP A 103 2.36 22.68 1.85
C ASP A 103 3.39 21.72 2.47
N CYS A 104 2.91 20.72 3.23
CA CYS A 104 3.76 19.69 3.81
C CYS A 104 4.16 18.64 2.77
N GLY A 105 5.44 18.28 2.77
CA GLY A 105 6.00 17.20 1.96
C GLY A 105 6.71 17.63 0.67
N GLY A 106 6.55 18.87 0.20
CA GLY A 106 7.28 19.37 -0.97
C GLY A 106 7.12 18.46 -2.20
N ARG A 107 8.21 17.78 -2.61
CA ARG A 107 8.23 16.80 -3.73
C ARG A 107 7.67 15.42 -3.36
N HIS A 108 7.57 15.08 -2.08
CA HIS A 108 7.10 13.79 -1.57
C HIS A 108 5.76 13.98 -0.89
N ARG A 109 4.68 13.48 -1.50
CA ARG A 109 3.31 13.61 -0.95
C ARG A 109 2.81 12.33 -0.30
N LEU A 110 3.56 11.24 -0.45
CA LEU A 110 3.19 9.91 0.01
C LEU A 110 4.37 9.31 0.77
N TRP A 111 4.06 8.68 1.90
CA TRP A 111 5.03 8.01 2.77
C TRP A 111 4.53 6.62 3.10
N ARG A 112 5.46 5.67 3.28
CA ARG A 112 5.09 4.39 3.89
C ARG A 112 4.74 4.63 5.36
N ALA A 113 3.60 4.10 5.80
CA ALA A 113 3.23 4.06 7.20
C ALA A 113 4.32 3.34 8.02
N PRO A 114 4.77 3.89 9.18
CA PRO A 114 5.77 3.21 9.99
C PRO A 114 5.35 1.76 10.32
N LEU A 115 6.28 0.83 10.19
CA LEU A 115 5.99 -0.61 10.35
C LEU A 115 5.59 -0.98 11.79
N ASP A 116 6.06 -0.18 12.74
CA ASP A 116 5.78 -0.25 14.17
C ASP A 116 4.58 0.59 14.60
N CYS A 117 4.05 1.45 13.72
CA CYS A 117 2.83 2.19 14.00
C CYS A 117 1.63 1.24 14.07
N ARG A 118 0.75 1.51 15.03
CA ARG A 118 -0.45 0.73 15.33
C ARG A 118 -1.56 1.68 15.79
N PHE A 119 -2.80 1.36 15.43
CA PHE A 119 -3.95 2.08 15.96
C PHE A 119 -4.39 1.40 17.27
N HIS A 120 -4.64 2.20 18.31
CA HIS A 120 -5.26 1.68 19.50
C HIS A 120 -6.77 1.61 19.25
N VAL A 121 -7.35 0.41 19.39
CA VAL A 121 -8.77 0.17 19.17
C VAL A 121 -9.29 -0.65 20.33
N ASN A 122 -10.45 -0.28 20.87
CA ASN A 122 -11.14 -1.10 21.84
C ASN A 122 -11.72 -2.33 21.12
N SER A 123 -11.22 -3.51 21.45
CA SER A 123 -11.59 -4.78 20.81
C SER A 123 -13.03 -5.21 21.04
N GLU A 124 -13.71 -4.67 22.06
CA GLU A 124 -15.11 -5.01 22.34
C GLU A 124 -16.07 -4.32 21.37
N ASN A 125 -15.78 -3.07 20.98
CA ASN A 125 -16.68 -2.25 20.17
C ASN A 125 -16.07 -1.75 18.85
N MET A 126 -14.80 -2.07 18.59
CA MET A 126 -14.03 -1.64 17.42
C MET A 126 -13.92 -0.12 17.25
N LEU A 127 -14.05 0.64 18.34
CA LEU A 127 -13.91 2.09 18.34
C LEU A 127 -12.52 2.51 18.79
N ALA A 128 -12.08 3.67 18.30
CA ALA A 128 -10.96 4.38 18.90
C ALA A 128 -11.29 4.67 20.38
N PRO A 129 -10.29 4.66 21.28
CA PRO A 129 -10.45 5.16 22.63
C PRO A 129 -11.02 6.60 22.58
N PRO A 130 -11.86 6.99 23.55
CA PRO A 130 -12.20 8.40 23.69
C PRO A 130 -10.89 9.20 23.84
N ASP A 131 -10.86 10.40 23.26
CA ASP A 131 -9.78 11.35 23.51
C ASP A 131 -9.66 11.50 25.02
N VAL A 132 -8.52 11.09 25.58
CA VAL A 132 -8.18 11.49 26.94
C VAL A 132 -7.97 13.00 26.84
N ASP A 133 -8.92 13.77 27.37
CA ASP A 133 -8.69 15.18 27.68
C ASP A 133 -7.32 15.26 28.35
N SER A 134 -6.39 15.88 27.63
CA SER A 134 -4.98 15.85 27.96
C SER A 134 -4.70 16.75 29.16
N ASP A 135 -5.08 16.30 30.35
CA ASP A 135 -4.59 16.87 31.61
C ASP A 135 -3.42 16.05 32.19
N ASP A 136 -3.05 14.92 31.59
CA ASP A 136 -1.84 14.16 31.94
C ASP A 136 -0.85 14.10 30.78
N SER A 137 -0.13 15.22 30.62
CA SER A 137 0.96 15.44 29.66
C SER A 137 2.22 14.56 29.85
N ASP A 138 2.17 13.47 30.63
CA ASP A 138 3.38 12.75 31.05
C ASP A 138 3.47 11.26 30.65
N SER A 139 2.53 10.72 29.87
CA SER A 139 2.50 9.27 29.57
C SER A 139 2.79 8.85 28.12
N LEU A 140 2.88 9.77 27.15
CA LEU A 140 3.31 9.44 25.77
C LEU A 140 4.81 9.67 25.56
N LYS A 141 5.65 8.96 26.32
CA LYS A 141 7.03 8.71 25.90
C LYS A 141 7.04 7.49 25.00
N ALA A 142 7.07 7.72 23.68
CA ALA A 142 7.52 6.72 22.73
C ALA A 142 8.86 6.17 23.23
N THR A 143 8.89 4.90 23.64
CA THR A 143 10.12 4.26 24.09
C THR A 143 10.99 3.95 22.88
N SER A 144 11.69 4.98 22.40
CA SER A 144 12.86 4.80 21.56
C SER A 144 13.98 4.25 22.44
N LYS A 145 14.20 2.94 22.37
CA LYS A 145 15.44 2.33 22.87
C LYS A 145 16.28 1.91 21.66
N THR A 146 17.00 2.87 21.11
CA THR A 146 18.25 2.61 20.38
C THR A 146 19.32 2.25 21.40
N LYS A 147 19.99 1.11 21.20
CA LYS A 147 21.35 0.90 21.72
C LYS A 147 22.22 0.35 20.60
N ILE A 148 23.23 1.17 20.31
CA ILE A 148 24.50 1.01 19.58
C ILE A 148 24.84 -0.42 19.15
#